data_AF-A0A231GSG1-F1
#
_entry.id   AF-A0A231GSG1-F1
#
_cell.length_a   1.000
_cell.length_b   1.000
_cell.length_c   1.000
_cell.angle_alpha   90.00
_cell.angle_beta   90.00
_cell.angle_gamma   90.00
#
_symmetry.space_group_name_H-M   'P 1'
#
loop_
_entity.id
_entity.type
_entity.pdbx_description
1 polymer ?
#
loop_
_entity_poly.entity_id
_entity_poly.type
_entity_poly.pdbx_seq_one_letter_code
_entity_poly.pdbx_strand_id
1 'polypeptide(L)' 'MFTDEELGKFGFKAYHIGDPVDGALLQADHPEYAELTPADLPGIKVLVDGRHVVDPAVWGDVEVIVVGDGEA' A
#
# COMPACT_ATOMS: atom_id res chain seq x y z
N MET A 1 7.19 12.08 -1.40
CA MET A 1 7.72 10.74 -1.07
C MET A 1 9.14 10.86 -0.56
N PHE A 2 9.53 10.04 0.42
CA PHE A 2 10.90 10.00 0.93
C PHE A 2 11.83 9.30 -0.06
N THR A 3 13.08 9.76 -0.15
CA THR A 3 14.14 9.05 -0.87
C THR A 3 14.70 7.88 -0.03
N ASP A 4 15.41 6.96 -0.67
CA ASP A 4 16.11 5.86 0.01
C ASP A 4 17.05 6.36 1.10
N GLU A 5 17.76 7.47 0.83
CA GLU A 5 18.68 8.09 1.79
C GLU A 5 17.95 8.67 3.00
N GLU A 6 16.78 9.28 2.79
CA GLU A 6 15.96 9.82 3.87
C GLU A 6 15.38 8.70 4.73
N LEU A 7 14.87 7.62 4.11
CA LEU A 7 14.41 6.42 4.83
C LEU A 7 15.54 5.76 5.64
N GLY A 8 16.74 5.69 5.07
CA GLY A 8 17.93 5.17 5.74
C GLY A 8 18.29 5.96 7.01
N LYS A 9 18.07 7.27 7.06
CA LYS A 9 18.29 8.10 8.27
C LYS A 9 17.35 7.73 9.43
N PHE A 10 16.21 7.11 9.13
CA PHE A 10 15.29 6.57 10.14
C PHE A 10 15.54 5.09 10.47
N GLY A 11 16.53 4.46 9.84
CA GLY A 11 16.83 3.03 10.02
C GLY A 11 15.93 2.09 9.23
N PHE A 12 15.16 2.61 8.26
CA PHE A 12 14.32 1.79 7.39
C PHE A 12 15.11 1.32 6.16
N LYS A 13 14.80 0.10 5.70
CA LYS A 13 15.21 -0.37 4.37
C LYS A 13 14.15 0.12 3.38
N ALA A 14 14.58 0.88 2.36
CA ALA A 14 13.69 1.34 1.31
C ALA A 14 13.08 0.15 0.55
N TYR A 15 11.78 0.21 0.33
CA TYR A 15 11.03 -0.67 -0.56
C TYR A 15 10.90 -0.01 -1.92
N HIS A 16 10.88 -0.80 -2.99
CA HIS A 16 10.70 -0.31 -4.35
C HIS A 16 9.49 -1.00 -4.98
N ILE A 17 8.62 -0.23 -5.65
CA ILE A 17 7.46 -0.78 -6.33
C ILE A 17 7.89 -1.86 -7.33
N GLY A 18 7.15 -2.97 -7.35
CA GLY A 18 7.49 -4.18 -8.11
C GLY A 18 8.26 -5.22 -7.31
N ASP A 19 8.85 -4.86 -6.16
CA ASP A 19 9.40 -5.87 -5.25
C ASP A 19 8.28 -6.64 -4.55
N PRO A 20 8.47 -7.94 -4.28
CA PRO A 20 7.41 -8.75 -3.70
C PRO A 20 7.13 -8.39 -2.23
N VAL A 21 5.86 -8.42 -1.85
CA VAL A 21 5.39 -8.18 -0.47
C VAL A 21 4.27 -9.13 -0.11
N ASP A 22 4.14 -9.49 1.16
CA ASP A 22 2.97 -10.24 1.64
C ASP A 22 1.77 -9.32 1.93
N GLY A 23 2.02 -8.04 2.23
CA GLY A 23 1.01 -7.07 2.61
C GLY A 23 1.52 -5.64 2.53
N ALA A 24 0.60 -4.67 2.49
CA ALA A 24 0.92 -3.24 2.47
C ALA A 24 0.00 -2.43 3.39
N LEU A 25 0.56 -1.34 3.96
CA LEU A 25 -0.17 -0.36 4.78
C LEU A 25 -0.11 1.00 4.10
N LEU A 26 -1.26 1.53 3.68
CA LEU A 26 -1.38 2.85 3.10
C LEU A 26 -1.66 3.87 4.21
N GLN A 27 -0.65 4.68 4.52
CA GLN A 27 -0.66 5.63 5.65
C GLN A 27 -0.72 7.10 5.21
N ALA A 28 -0.57 7.39 3.91
CA ALA A 28 -0.58 8.73 3.33
C ALA A 28 -1.44 8.76 2.06
N ASP A 29 -2.12 9.87 1.81
CA ASP A 29 -3.06 10.09 0.71
C ASP A 29 -2.39 10.73 -0.52
N HIS A 30 -1.18 10.26 -0.85
CA HIS A 30 -0.52 10.70 -2.08
C HIS A 30 -1.35 10.27 -3.31
N PRO A 31 -1.67 11.18 -4.25
CA PRO A 31 -2.53 10.87 -5.39
C PRO A 31 -2.05 9.65 -6.20
N GLU A 32 -0.74 9.45 -6.29
CA GLU A 32 -0.11 8.35 -7.00
C GLU A 32 -0.51 6.96 -6.44
N TYR A 33 -0.93 6.88 -5.17
CA TYR A 33 -1.34 5.61 -4.57
C TYR A 33 -2.74 5.14 -4.98
N ALA A 34 -3.61 6.06 -5.41
CA ALA A 34 -4.94 5.69 -5.90
C ALA A 34 -4.86 4.88 -7.22
N GLU A 35 -3.72 4.95 -7.91
CA GLU A 35 -3.47 4.25 -9.17
C GLU A 35 -2.77 2.90 -8.98
N LEU A 36 -2.42 2.51 -7.74
CA LEU A 36 -1.76 1.24 -7.47
C LEU A 36 -2.69 0.05 -7.72
N THR A 37 -2.11 -1.01 -8.26
CA THR A 37 -2.77 -2.28 -8.52
C THR A 37 -2.01 -3.44 -7.85
N PRO A 38 -2.62 -4.64 -7.74
CA PRO A 38 -1.90 -5.82 -7.26
C PRO A 38 -0.64 -6.17 -8.07
N ALA A 39 -0.54 -5.75 -9.33
CA ALA A 39 0.64 -5.99 -10.16
C ALA A 39 1.85 -5.16 -9.72
N ASP A 40 1.62 -4.00 -9.10
CA ASP A 40 2.66 -3.11 -8.57
C ASP A 40 3.23 -3.63 -7.24
N LEU A 41 2.51 -4.51 -6.55
CA LEU A 41 2.89 -5.14 -5.29
C LEU A 41 2.84 -6.67 -5.40
N PRO A 42 3.75 -7.31 -6.15
CA PRO A 42 3.66 -8.74 -6.42
C PRO A 42 3.61 -9.61 -5.15
N GLY A 43 2.69 -10.56 -5.10
CA GLY A 43 2.55 -11.48 -3.97
C GLY A 43 1.73 -10.94 -2.80
N ILE A 44 1.20 -9.72 -2.90
CA ILE A 44 0.38 -9.11 -1.86
C ILE A 44 -0.87 -9.94 -1.59
N LYS A 45 -1.18 -10.12 -0.31
CA LYS A 45 -2.37 -10.84 0.16
C LYS A 45 -3.37 -9.91 0.82
N VAL A 46 -2.89 -8.82 1.42
CA VAL A 46 -3.71 -7.83 2.11
C VAL A 46 -3.18 -6.41 1.91
N LEU A 47 -4.08 -5.48 1.61
CA LEU A 47 -3.86 -4.05 1.67
C LEU A 47 -4.70 -3.45 2.79
N VAL A 48 -4.06 -2.75 3.73
CA VAL A 48 -4.76 -1.96 4.74
C VAL A 48 -4.72 -0.50 4.32
N ASP A 49 -5.87 0.05 3.94
CA ASP A 49 -6.03 1.43 3.54
C ASP A 49 -6.47 2.30 4.73
N GLY A 50 -5.51 3.02 5.31
CA GLY A 50 -5.76 3.95 6.40
C GLY A 50 -6.30 5.31 5.97
N ARG A 51 -6.47 5.55 4.66
CA ARG A 51 -6.86 6.84 4.08
C ARG A 51 -8.10 6.77 3.18
N HIS A 52 -8.58 5.56 2.87
CA HIS A 52 -9.72 5.33 1.99
C HIS A 52 -9.54 6.01 0.62
N VAL A 53 -8.41 5.73 -0.03
CA VAL A 53 -8.00 6.31 -1.31
C VAL A 53 -7.92 5.29 -2.45
N VAL A 54 -7.78 4.00 -2.14
CA VAL A 54 -7.84 2.96 -3.18
C VAL A 54 -9.28 2.52 -3.42
N ASP A 55 -9.58 2.06 -4.64
CA ASP A 55 -10.85 1.40 -4.97
C ASP A 55 -10.69 -0.12 -4.77
N PRO A 56 -11.35 -0.74 -3.77
CA PRO A 56 -11.25 -2.18 -3.53
C PRO A 56 -11.61 -3.03 -4.75
N ALA A 57 -12.45 -2.55 -5.68
CA ALA A 57 -12.82 -3.28 -6.88
C ALA A 57 -11.63 -3.53 -7.84
N VAL A 58 -10.59 -2.70 -7.77
CA VAL A 58 -9.35 -2.86 -8.56
C VAL A 58 -8.46 -3.98 -8.02
N TRP A 59 -8.63 -4.36 -6.76
CA TRP A 59 -7.72 -5.26 -6.04
C TRP A 59 -8.09 -6.75 -6.14
N GLY A 60 -9.23 -7.09 -6.74
CA GLY A 60 -9.59 -8.46 -7.11
C GLY A 60 -9.60 -9.42 -5.91
N ASP A 61 -8.74 -10.43 -5.94
CA ASP A 61 -8.64 -11.46 -4.88
C ASP A 61 -7.81 -10.99 -3.65
N VAL A 62 -7.21 -9.79 -3.70
CA VAL A 62 -6.47 -9.23 -2.57
C VAL A 62 -7.45 -8.69 -1.53
N GLU A 63 -7.25 -9.05 -0.27
CA GLU A 63 -8.06 -8.52 0.84
C GLU A 63 -7.76 -7.03 1.02
N VAL A 64 -8.77 -6.17 0.88
CA VAL A 64 -8.63 -4.73 1.16
C VAL A 64 -9.42 -4.39 2.41
N ILE A 65 -8.73 -3.86 3.42
CA ILE A 65 -9.34 -3.41 4.68
C ILE A 65 -9.25 -1.90 4.73
N VAL A 66 -10.39 -1.21 4.76
CA VAL A 66 -10.43 0.24 4.91
C VAL A 66 -10.63 0.59 6.38
N VAL A 67 -9.67 1.30 6.97
CA VAL A 67 -9.77 1.63 8.40
C VAL A 67 -10.88 2.65 8.62
N GLY A 68 -11.90 2.25 9.40
CA GLY A 68 -13.00 3.12 9.79
C GLY A 68 -14.22 3.10 8.87
N ASP A 69 -14.32 2.12 7.97
CA ASP A 69 -15.52 1.86 7.15
C ASP A 69 -16.71 1.26 7.93
N GLY A 70 -16.44 0.65 9.09
CA GLY A 70 -17.45 0.00 9.93
C GLY A 70 -17.81 -1.41 9.48
N GLU A 71 -17.04 -2.00 8.57
CA GLU A 71 -17.17 -3.38 8.11
C GLU A 71 -16.17 -4.25 8.91
N ALA A 72 -16.65 -4.93 9.96
CA ALA A 72 -15.85 -5.86 10.77
C ALA A 72 -16.70 -7.05 11.24
#